data_AF-A0A9W8DW01-F1
#
_entry.id   AF-A0A9W8DW01-F1
#
_cell.length_a   1.000
_cell.length_b   1.000
_cell.length_c   1.000
_cell.angle_alpha   90.00
_cell.angle_beta   90.00
_cell.angle_gamma   90.00
#
_symmetry.space_group_name_H-M   'P 1'
#
loop_
_entity.id
_entity.type
_entity.pdbx_description
1 polymer ?
#
loop_
_entity_poly.entity_id
_entity_poly.type
_entity_poly.pdbx_seq_one_letter_code
_entity_poly.pdbx_strand_id
1 'polypeptide(L)'
;MCCGDFCLIILSFIFPPLSALFKRGCGSDFVINCLLTILGYVPGLIHAWYLICKYPKEEYQILVDDSCHGGSHSHIVIVTSGLPPHQQPQPQQYYQPPPQPPHQSYQYAQQQQQPPSHPPPSYDSITKSISDYQDALTEIYKELKPDLQLWQLVGEWDKVLHYHLLYFEDFKELFELNPNLAKKTDIFDKLWQFVFYKPILICRKQLKRLEWVNQIDREIYEDIKRTFVSPAEKEKSYDSGETRTKRLELLQTRQELQSYMVEERWWRQNFHSLLDSASAFYYDIIQYCQERLEKSVWQSNIDLLRLESRDHSDNVRQTKLWLQFIQRGFHYVGDTERYRVQIPRALEAKYTPSDPKIWKSAQRCYERAISSNVLDGRSFHQIGILCSYQGDLLRVLVWYSFSHCFSPAHSGNKGIKENIYTAIRQYFYKSRQKYSE
;
A
#
# COMPACT_ATOMS: atom_id res chain seq x y z
N MET A 1 -3.06 15.09 -14.52
CA MET A 1 -2.77 14.64 -15.89
C MET A 1 -4.11 14.54 -16.60
N CYS A 2 -4.27 15.24 -17.72
CA CYS A 2 -5.53 15.22 -18.47
C CYS A 2 -5.67 13.91 -19.26
N CYS A 3 -6.89 13.57 -19.70
CA CYS A 3 -7.19 12.41 -20.57
C CYS A 3 -6.21 12.24 -21.75
N GLY A 4 -5.67 13.36 -22.26
CA GLY A 4 -4.66 13.35 -23.32
C GLY A 4 -3.35 12.65 -22.95
N ASP A 5 -2.87 12.72 -21.71
CA ASP A 5 -1.63 12.05 -21.32
C ASP A 5 -1.79 10.53 -21.23
N PHE A 6 -2.99 10.05 -20.84
CA PHE A 6 -3.32 8.63 -20.85
C PHE A 6 -3.33 8.06 -22.28
N CYS A 7 -3.94 8.79 -23.23
CA CYS A 7 -3.88 8.41 -24.65
C CYS A 7 -2.44 8.36 -25.19
N LEU A 8 -1.56 9.26 -24.75
CA LEU A 8 -0.16 9.27 -25.17
C LEU A 8 0.64 8.10 -24.60
N ILE A 9 0.31 7.62 -23.41
CA ILE A 9 0.93 6.41 -22.83
C ILE A 9 0.52 5.17 -23.63
N ILE A 10 -0.77 5.02 -23.97
CA ILE A 10 -1.23 3.91 -24.83
C ILE A 10 -0.54 4.00 -26.19
N LEU A 11 -0.46 5.20 -26.76
CA LEU A 11 0.17 5.41 -28.06
C LEU A 11 1.67 5.09 -28.04
N SER A 12 2.36 5.40 -26.94
CA SER A 12 3.77 5.06 -26.76
C SER A 12 4.04 3.56 -26.77
N PHE A 13 3.04 2.74 -26.40
CA PHE A 13 3.12 1.28 -26.38
C PHE A 13 2.85 0.63 -27.74
N ILE A 14 2.24 1.35 -28.68
CA ILE A 14 2.03 0.86 -30.05
C ILE A 14 3.13 1.41 -30.96
N PHE A 15 3.46 2.70 -30.81
CA PHE A 15 4.51 3.36 -31.56
C PHE A 15 5.18 4.46 -30.71
N PRO A 16 6.29 4.13 -30.00
CA PRO A 16 7.02 5.07 -29.15
C PRO A 16 7.33 6.41 -29.84
N PRO A 17 7.77 6.45 -31.11
CA PRO A 17 8.06 7.70 -31.81
C PRO A 17 6.84 8.62 -31.94
N LEU A 18 5.64 8.06 -32.11
CA LEU A 18 4.41 8.85 -32.24
C LEU A 18 4.08 9.61 -30.98
N SER A 19 4.26 8.96 -29.83
CA SER A 19 4.02 9.61 -28.54
C SER A 19 5.01 10.74 -28.28
N ALA A 20 6.28 10.56 -28.66
CA ALA A 20 7.29 11.61 -28.59
C ALA A 20 6.96 12.78 -29.52
N LEU A 21 6.50 12.48 -30.75
CA LEU A 21 6.06 13.49 -31.72
C LEU A 21 4.89 14.33 -31.18
N PHE A 22 3.86 13.70 -30.62
CA PHE A 22 2.71 14.42 -30.08
C PHE A 22 3.00 15.17 -28.79
N LYS A 23 4.02 14.75 -28.02
CA LYS A 23 4.41 15.40 -26.77
C LYS A 23 5.36 16.58 -26.99
N ARG A 24 6.32 16.45 -27.91
CA ARG A 24 7.46 17.39 -28.07
C ARG A 24 7.57 18.00 -29.46
N GLY A 25 6.75 17.57 -30.42
CA GLY A 25 6.87 17.96 -31.82
C GLY A 25 8.03 17.25 -32.54
N CYS A 26 8.30 17.67 -33.79
CA CYS A 26 9.37 17.12 -34.62
C CYS A 26 10.75 17.73 -34.26
N GLY A 27 11.18 17.55 -33.01
CA GLY A 27 12.45 18.04 -32.50
C GLY A 27 13.53 16.97 -32.34
N SER A 28 14.65 17.33 -31.69
CA SER A 28 15.75 16.41 -31.38
C SER A 28 15.31 15.19 -30.56
N ASP A 29 14.36 15.37 -29.64
CA ASP A 29 13.80 14.28 -28.82
C ASP A 29 13.03 13.24 -29.65
N PHE A 30 12.36 13.65 -30.75
CA PHE A 30 11.69 12.72 -31.67
C PHE A 30 12.71 11.89 -32.45
N VAL A 31 13.78 12.54 -32.94
CA VAL A 31 14.87 11.85 -33.66
C VAL A 31 15.59 10.86 -32.74
N ILE A 32 15.86 11.25 -31.50
CA ILE A 32 16.44 10.36 -30.48
C ILE A 32 15.50 9.18 -30.20
N ASN A 33 14.19 9.41 -30.09
CA ASN A 33 13.22 8.32 -29.89
C ASN A 33 13.16 7.35 -31.07
N CYS A 34 13.19 7.86 -32.31
CA CYS A 34 13.28 7.06 -33.52
C CYS A 34 14.55 6.19 -33.54
N LEU A 35 15.71 6.80 -33.28
CA LEU A 35 16.99 6.08 -33.27
C LEU A 35 17.04 5.01 -32.16
N LEU A 36 16.52 5.33 -30.97
CA LEU A 36 16.43 4.36 -29.87
C LEU A 36 15.46 3.24 -30.21
N THR A 37 14.32 3.53 -30.83
CA THR A 37 13.34 2.50 -31.25
C THR A 37 13.90 1.58 -32.34
N ILE A 38 14.73 2.09 -33.25
CA ILE A 38 15.42 1.32 -34.29
C ILE A 38 16.54 0.44 -33.69
N LEU A 39 17.27 0.94 -32.68
CA LEU A 39 18.28 0.17 -31.92
C LEU A 39 17.64 -0.88 -30.98
N GLY A 40 16.38 -0.67 -30.60
CA GLY A 40 15.58 -1.62 -29.84
C GLY A 40 14.28 -1.01 -29.33
N TYR A 41 13.19 -1.78 -29.34
CA TYR A 41 11.88 -1.27 -28.91
C TYR A 41 11.87 -0.75 -27.47
N VAL A 42 12.54 -1.47 -26.56
CA VAL A 42 12.59 -1.17 -25.12
C VAL A 42 13.24 0.20 -24.81
N PRO A 43 14.44 0.54 -25.31
CA PRO A 43 15.02 1.86 -25.05
C PRO A 43 14.19 3.02 -25.65
N GLY A 44 13.55 2.82 -26.81
CA GLY A 44 12.62 3.80 -27.40
C GLY A 44 11.39 4.05 -26.51
N LEU A 45 10.79 2.99 -25.97
CA LEU A 45 9.65 3.06 -25.06
C LEU A 45 10.00 3.80 -23.76
N ILE A 46 11.16 3.50 -23.16
CA ILE A 46 11.63 4.19 -21.94
C ILE A 46 11.82 5.69 -22.21
N HIS A 47 12.42 6.04 -23.34
CA HIS A 47 12.63 7.44 -23.71
C HIS A 47 11.30 8.17 -23.98
N ALA A 48 10.31 7.50 -24.59
CA ALA A 48 8.98 8.06 -24.78
C ALA A 48 8.30 8.38 -23.45
N TRP A 49 8.35 7.47 -22.49
CA TRP A 49 7.80 7.69 -21.14
C TRP A 49 8.54 8.79 -20.39
N TYR A 50 9.86 8.87 -20.53
CA TYR A 50 10.64 9.97 -19.96
C TYR A 50 10.15 11.33 -20.46
N LEU A 51 9.86 11.47 -21.76
CA LEU A 51 9.34 12.72 -22.33
C LEU A 51 7.91 13.03 -21.84
N ILE A 52 7.04 12.03 -21.74
CA ILE A 52 5.66 12.22 -21.26
C ILE A 52 5.65 12.70 -19.80
N CYS A 53 6.50 12.11 -18.95
CA CYS A 53 6.58 12.43 -17.52
C CYS A 53 7.32 13.75 -17.23
N LYS A 54 8.33 14.10 -18.02
CA LYS A 54 9.15 15.30 -17.76
C LYS A 54 8.46 16.60 -18.19
N TYR A 55 7.54 16.55 -19.14
CA TYR A 55 6.90 17.74 -19.71
C TYR A 55 5.37 17.67 -19.61
N PRO A 56 4.76 17.84 -18.42
CA PRO A 56 3.31 17.99 -18.32
C PRO A 56 2.86 19.21 -19.16
N LYS A 57 1.75 19.09 -19.91
CA LYS A 57 1.20 20.26 -20.64
C LYS A 57 0.69 21.25 -19.60
N GLU A 58 1.25 22.46 -19.56
CA GLU A 58 0.69 23.56 -18.75
C GLU A 58 -0.63 23.98 -19.40
N GLU A 59 -1.72 23.70 -18.70
CA GLU A 59 -3.05 24.16 -19.07
C GLU A 59 -3.10 25.66 -18.76
N TYR A 60 -3.19 26.52 -19.79
CA TYR A 60 -3.41 27.95 -19.60
C TYR A 60 -4.68 28.12 -18.74
N GLN A 61 -4.53 28.68 -17.54
CA GLN A 61 -5.68 29.03 -16.72
C GLN A 61 -6.43 30.19 -17.38
N ILE A 62 -7.64 29.92 -17.87
CA ILE A 62 -8.62 30.97 -18.09
C ILE A 62 -9.05 31.41 -16.69
N LEU A 63 -8.49 32.52 -16.20
CA LEU A 63 -9.03 33.18 -15.02
C LEU A 63 -10.36 33.82 -15.45
N VAL A 64 -11.47 33.13 -15.15
CA VAL A 64 -12.79 33.74 -15.14
C VAL A 64 -12.84 34.56 -13.85
N ASP A 65 -12.83 35.89 -14.00
CA ASP A 65 -13.09 36.79 -12.88
C ASP A 65 -14.55 36.63 -12.47
N ASP A 66 -14.81 36.01 -11.31
CA ASP A 66 -16.16 35.79 -10.76
C ASP A 66 -16.74 37.07 -10.10
N SER A 67 -16.14 38.22 -10.34
CA SER A 67 -16.61 39.49 -9.78
C SER A 67 -17.60 40.17 -10.72
N CYS A 68 -18.86 39.73 -10.79
CA CYS A 68 -20.03 40.57 -11.12
C CYS A 68 -21.36 39.79 -10.96
N HIS A 69 -22.21 40.24 -10.04
CA HIS A 69 -23.61 39.83 -9.99
C HIS A 69 -24.42 40.53 -11.09
N GLY A 70 -25.06 39.74 -11.95
CA GLY A 70 -26.24 40.15 -12.73
C GLY A 70 -25.97 40.72 -14.13
N GLY A 71 -26.37 39.96 -15.16
CA GLY A 71 -26.57 40.48 -16.52
C GLY A 71 -25.61 39.90 -17.56
N SER A 72 -26.18 39.29 -18.60
CA SER A 72 -25.50 38.71 -19.77
C SER A 72 -24.40 39.60 -20.37
N HIS A 73 -23.24 38.98 -20.64
CA HIS A 73 -22.20 39.27 -21.64
C HIS A 73 -20.80 39.16 -21.03
N SER A 74 -20.14 38.01 -21.20
CA SER A 74 -18.76 37.76 -20.79
C SER A 74 -17.77 38.25 -21.86
N HIS A 75 -16.95 39.25 -21.51
CA HIS A 75 -15.78 39.64 -22.31
C HIS A 75 -14.55 38.82 -21.89
N ILE A 76 -13.87 38.21 -22.86
CA ILE A 76 -12.62 37.47 -22.66
C ILE A 76 -11.46 38.47 -22.76
N VAL A 77 -10.69 38.64 -21.68
CA VAL A 77 -9.42 39.40 -21.69
C VAL A 77 -8.27 38.40 -21.70
N ILE A 78 -7.45 38.44 -22.75
CA ILE A 78 -6.21 37.67 -22.84
C ILE A 78 -5.07 38.54 -22.28
N VAL A 79 -4.57 38.22 -21.10
CA VAL A 79 -3.38 38.88 -20.54
C VAL A 79 -2.14 38.12 -20.98
N THR A 80 -1.43 38.64 -21.98
CA THR A 80 -0.03 38.27 -22.27
C THR A 80 0.89 39.00 -21.29
N SER A 81 1.65 38.25 -20.49
CA SER A 81 2.59 38.78 -19.51
C SER A 81 3.83 39.36 -20.16
N GLY A 82 3.98 40.69 -20.11
CA GLY A 82 5.25 41.39 -20.34
C GLY A 82 5.11 42.89 -20.57
N LEU A 83 5.23 43.70 -19.50
CA LEU A 83 5.73 45.11 -19.37
C LEU A 83 5.08 45.86 -18.15
N PRO A 84 5.70 46.94 -17.60
CA PRO A 84 5.61 47.37 -16.19
C PRO A 84 4.45 48.37 -15.87
N PRO A 85 4.22 48.76 -14.59
CA PRO A 85 2.90 49.14 -14.10
C PRO A 85 2.58 50.63 -14.29
N HIS A 86 1.35 50.95 -14.66
CA HIS A 86 0.81 52.30 -14.56
C HIS A 86 -0.60 52.34 -13.95
N GLN A 87 -0.65 52.97 -12.78
CA GLN A 87 -1.66 53.91 -12.24
C GLN A 87 -3.12 53.44 -12.03
N GLN A 88 -3.48 53.45 -10.74
CA GLN A 88 -4.85 53.48 -10.20
C GLN A 88 -5.61 54.75 -10.63
N PRO A 89 -6.96 54.68 -10.67
CA PRO A 89 -7.77 55.76 -10.11
C PRO A 89 -8.77 55.31 -9.02
N GLN A 90 -9.22 56.32 -8.28
CA GLN A 90 -9.86 56.41 -6.95
C GLN A 90 -11.30 55.86 -6.78
N PRO A 91 -11.82 55.76 -5.53
CA PRO A 91 -13.07 55.05 -5.22
C PRO A 91 -14.33 55.93 -5.33
N GLN A 92 -15.45 55.35 -5.80
CA GLN A 92 -16.78 55.98 -5.73
C GLN A 92 -17.79 55.15 -4.92
N GLN A 93 -18.20 55.79 -3.83
CA GLN A 93 -19.47 55.78 -3.08
C GLN A 93 -20.30 54.50 -2.94
N TYR A 94 -20.42 54.08 -1.68
CA TYR A 94 -21.30 53.05 -1.13
C TYR A 94 -22.77 53.50 -1.15
N TYR A 95 -23.66 52.67 -1.70
CA TYR A 95 -25.11 52.75 -1.47
C TYR A 95 -25.54 51.57 -0.58
N GLN A 96 -26.11 51.87 0.59
CA GLN A 96 -26.80 50.88 1.44
C GLN A 96 -28.29 50.79 1.06
N PRO A 97 -28.90 49.59 0.98
CA PRO A 97 -30.34 49.43 0.95
C PRO A 97 -30.96 49.47 2.37
N PRO A 98 -32.22 49.92 2.52
CA PRO A 98 -32.87 50.18 3.82
C PRO A 98 -33.38 48.92 4.55
N PRO A 99 -33.62 48.99 5.88
CA PRO A 99 -34.05 47.85 6.68
C PRO A 99 -35.56 47.61 6.58
N GLN A 100 -35.98 46.33 6.55
CA GLN A 100 -37.40 45.93 6.66
C GLN A 100 -37.69 45.16 7.98
N PRO A 101 -38.94 45.22 8.49
CA PRO A 101 -39.31 44.99 9.89
C PRO A 101 -39.64 43.52 10.25
N PRO A 102 -39.84 43.18 11.55
CA PRO A 102 -39.80 41.81 12.03
C PRO A 102 -41.19 41.15 12.08
N HIS A 103 -41.31 39.92 11.55
CA HIS A 103 -42.43 39.02 11.81
C HIS A 103 -41.90 37.59 11.96
N GLN A 104 -41.80 37.12 13.20
CA GLN A 104 -42.76 36.27 13.91
C GLN A 104 -42.60 34.77 13.62
N SER A 105 -42.16 34.11 14.68
CA SER A 105 -41.93 32.69 14.90
C SER A 105 -43.16 31.80 14.67
N TYR A 106 -42.98 30.68 13.99
CA TYR A 106 -43.84 29.50 14.16
C TYR A 106 -43.01 28.30 14.65
N GLN A 107 -43.30 27.95 15.90
CA GLN A 107 -42.83 26.79 16.63
C GLN A 107 -43.82 25.65 16.36
N TYR A 108 -43.38 24.57 15.73
CA TYR A 108 -44.11 23.31 15.72
C TYR A 108 -43.36 22.28 16.55
N ALA A 109 -44.03 21.84 17.61
CA ALA A 109 -43.60 20.75 18.47
C ALA A 109 -43.79 19.41 17.74
N GLN A 110 -42.73 18.61 17.67
CA GLN A 110 -42.84 17.16 17.58
C GLN A 110 -42.17 16.56 18.82
N GLN A 111 -43.01 16.08 19.75
CA GLN A 111 -42.57 15.18 20.80
C GLN A 111 -42.30 13.80 20.18
N GLN A 112 -41.03 13.51 19.90
CA GLN A 112 -40.53 12.14 19.90
C GLN A 112 -39.61 12.03 21.12
N GLN A 113 -39.93 11.10 22.02
CA GLN A 113 -39.11 10.79 23.19
C GLN A 113 -37.75 10.26 22.70
N GLN A 114 -36.73 11.10 22.80
CA GLN A 114 -35.33 10.67 22.69
C GLN A 114 -35.03 9.75 23.89
N PRO A 115 -34.43 8.56 23.70
CA PRO A 115 -33.81 7.85 24.81
C PRO A 115 -32.68 8.72 25.37
N PRO A 116 -32.37 8.61 26.68
CA PRO A 116 -31.50 9.56 27.38
C PRO A 116 -30.15 9.74 26.67
N SER A 117 -29.89 10.98 26.27
CA SER A 117 -28.62 11.42 25.72
C SER A 117 -27.57 11.44 26.83
N HIS A 118 -26.87 10.33 27.01
CA HIS A 118 -25.49 10.43 27.47
C HIS A 118 -24.71 11.16 26.37
N PRO A 119 -23.93 12.22 26.68
CA PRO A 119 -23.08 12.82 25.67
C PRO A 119 -22.14 11.71 25.17
N PRO A 120 -22.12 11.42 23.86
CA PRO A 120 -21.14 10.48 23.33
C PRO A 120 -19.74 10.98 23.72
N PRO A 121 -18.77 10.10 23.99
CA PRO A 121 -17.39 10.53 24.21
C PRO A 121 -17.02 11.51 23.11
N SER A 122 -16.51 12.70 23.48
CA SER A 122 -16.11 13.69 22.49
C SER A 122 -15.11 13.00 21.56
N TYR A 123 -15.31 13.08 20.24
CA TYR A 123 -14.40 12.52 19.24
C TYR A 123 -12.94 12.87 19.52
N ASP A 124 -12.70 14.03 20.14
CA ASP A 124 -11.38 14.48 20.60
C ASP A 124 -10.76 13.54 21.64
N SER A 125 -11.57 12.97 22.53
CA SER A 125 -11.14 11.99 23.53
C SER A 125 -10.63 10.71 22.88
N ILE A 126 -11.40 10.14 21.94
CA ILE A 126 -11.00 8.91 21.24
C ILE A 126 -9.76 9.17 20.39
N THR A 127 -9.72 10.30 19.67
CA THR A 127 -8.57 10.66 18.83
C THR A 127 -7.31 10.89 19.68
N LYS A 128 -7.46 11.43 20.89
CA LYS A 128 -6.35 11.57 21.85
C LYS A 128 -5.88 10.22 22.37
N SER A 129 -6.78 9.33 22.80
CA SER A 129 -6.43 7.97 23.23
C SER A 129 -5.63 7.23 22.16
N ILE A 130 -6.10 7.28 20.91
CA ILE A 130 -5.41 6.72 19.75
C ILE A 130 -3.98 7.28 19.61
N SER A 131 -3.79 8.58 19.82
CA SER A 131 -2.45 9.22 19.79
C SER A 131 -1.58 8.72 20.95
N ASP A 132 -2.12 8.68 22.17
CA ASP A 132 -1.39 8.23 23.35
C ASP A 132 -0.91 6.77 23.20
N TYR A 133 -1.74 5.91 22.60
CA TYR A 133 -1.37 4.53 22.27
C TYR A 133 -0.24 4.45 21.23
N GLN A 134 -0.24 5.34 20.23
CA GLN A 134 0.84 5.40 19.23
C GLN A 134 2.19 5.76 19.86
N ASP A 135 2.18 6.70 20.80
CA ASP A 135 3.38 7.12 21.51
C ASP A 135 3.91 5.99 22.40
N ALA A 136 3.01 5.33 23.15
CA ALA A 136 3.36 4.16 23.96
C ALA A 136 3.97 3.03 23.13
N LEU A 137 3.33 2.66 22.01
CA LEU A 137 3.85 1.65 21.09
C LEU A 137 5.21 2.05 20.51
N THR A 138 5.40 3.34 20.19
CA THR A 138 6.65 3.83 19.63
C THR A 138 7.80 3.70 20.62
N GLU A 139 7.58 3.97 21.90
CA GLU A 139 8.59 3.75 22.94
C GLU A 139 8.91 2.26 23.12
N ILE A 140 7.89 1.39 23.18
CA ILE A 140 8.11 -0.07 23.30
C ILE A 140 8.94 -0.60 22.11
N TYR A 141 8.67 -0.14 20.89
CA TYR A 141 9.44 -0.55 19.71
C TYR A 141 10.89 -0.09 19.70
N LYS A 142 11.23 1.01 20.39
CA LYS A 142 12.64 1.44 20.54
C LYS A 142 13.42 0.50 21.46
N GLU A 143 12.75 -0.03 22.49
CA GLU A 143 13.36 -0.91 23.47
C GLU A 143 13.52 -2.36 22.97
N LEU A 144 12.74 -2.78 21.97
CA LEU A 144 12.82 -4.09 21.30
C LEU A 144 14.15 -4.26 20.51
N LYS A 145 15.21 -4.58 21.23
CA LYS A 145 16.55 -4.91 20.72
C LYS A 145 16.68 -6.40 20.35
N PRO A 146 17.58 -6.75 19.40
CA PRO A 146 17.82 -8.15 19.04
C PRO A 146 18.44 -8.99 20.16
N ASP A 147 19.06 -8.38 21.17
CA ASP A 147 19.86 -9.09 22.18
C ASP A 147 19.07 -9.41 23.47
N LEU A 148 17.77 -9.09 23.51
CA LEU A 148 16.90 -9.38 24.65
C LEU A 148 16.72 -10.90 24.83
N GLN A 149 16.63 -11.33 26.09
CA GLN A 149 16.29 -12.72 26.39
C GLN A 149 14.81 -12.99 26.12
N LEU A 150 14.46 -14.24 25.77
CA LEU A 150 13.09 -14.62 25.38
C LEU A 150 12.02 -14.17 26.40
N TRP A 151 12.26 -14.30 27.70
CA TRP A 151 11.27 -13.88 28.71
C TRP A 151 11.07 -12.36 28.78
N GLN A 152 12.11 -11.57 28.50
CA GLN A 152 11.99 -10.11 28.40
C GLN A 152 11.23 -9.73 27.12
N LEU A 153 11.50 -10.45 26.02
CA LEU A 153 10.77 -10.29 24.76
C LEU A 153 9.28 -10.55 24.92
N VAL A 154 8.91 -11.64 25.60
CA VAL A 154 7.50 -11.98 25.87
C VAL A 154 6.81 -10.86 26.64
N GLY A 155 7.43 -10.36 27.72
CA GLY A 155 6.84 -9.29 28.54
C GLY A 155 6.61 -7.98 27.77
N GLU A 156 7.55 -7.56 26.93
CA GLU A 156 7.35 -6.38 26.08
C GLU A 156 6.33 -6.63 24.95
N TRP A 157 6.26 -7.85 24.44
CA TRP A 157 5.31 -8.21 23.38
C TRP A 157 3.87 -8.27 23.86
N ASP A 158 3.63 -8.71 25.09
CA ASP A 158 2.30 -8.70 25.70
C ASP A 158 1.78 -7.25 25.84
N LYS A 159 2.66 -6.30 26.17
CA LYS A 159 2.31 -4.86 26.18
C LYS A 159 1.97 -4.38 24.78
N VAL A 160 2.74 -4.77 23.75
CA VAL A 160 2.44 -4.44 22.36
C VAL A 160 1.03 -4.91 21.99
N LEU A 161 0.71 -6.18 22.29
CA LEU A 161 -0.60 -6.76 22.00
C LEU A 161 -1.73 -6.04 22.75
N HIS A 162 -1.49 -5.65 24.01
CA HIS A 162 -2.46 -4.88 24.80
C HIS A 162 -2.80 -3.54 24.14
N TYR A 163 -1.80 -2.74 23.78
CA TYR A 163 -2.04 -1.45 23.11
C TYR A 163 -2.63 -1.61 21.71
N HIS A 164 -2.32 -2.71 21.00
CA HIS A 164 -2.95 -3.02 19.72
C HIS A 164 -4.45 -3.24 19.86
N LEU A 165 -4.88 -4.03 20.85
CA LEU A 165 -6.29 -4.29 21.10
C LEU A 165 -7.04 -2.99 21.44
N LEU A 166 -6.48 -2.16 22.33
CA LEU A 166 -7.07 -0.86 22.66
C LEU A 166 -7.20 0.04 21.43
N TYR A 167 -6.16 0.09 20.59
CA TYR A 167 -6.19 0.86 19.36
C TYR A 167 -7.29 0.37 18.40
N PHE A 168 -7.51 -0.95 18.30
CA PHE A 168 -8.58 -1.50 17.44
C PHE A 168 -9.97 -1.11 17.90
N GLU A 169 -10.25 -1.23 19.20
CA GLU A 169 -11.57 -0.94 19.75
C GLU A 169 -11.90 0.54 19.56
N ASP A 170 -11.00 1.44 19.98
CA ASP A 170 -11.16 2.89 19.80
C ASP A 170 -11.28 3.29 18.32
N PHE A 171 -10.53 2.63 17.44
CA PHE A 171 -10.64 2.85 16.01
C PHE A 171 -12.01 2.42 15.46
N LYS A 172 -12.48 1.21 15.82
CA LYS A 172 -13.77 0.69 15.37
C LYS A 172 -14.89 1.62 15.82
N GLU A 173 -14.87 2.05 17.08
CA GLU A 173 -15.83 3.01 17.62
C GLU A 173 -15.80 4.32 16.83
N LEU A 174 -14.62 4.92 16.62
CA LEU A 174 -14.49 6.15 15.83
C LEU A 174 -14.99 5.99 14.39
N PHE A 175 -14.66 4.86 13.76
CA PHE A 175 -15.02 4.56 12.38
C PHE A 175 -16.53 4.41 12.19
N GLU A 176 -17.20 3.73 13.12
CA GLU A 176 -18.64 3.53 13.10
C GLU A 176 -19.41 4.82 13.40
N LEU A 177 -18.88 5.66 14.31
CA LEU A 177 -19.49 6.94 14.66
C LEU A 177 -19.29 8.02 13.59
N ASN A 178 -18.07 8.16 13.05
CA ASN A 178 -17.73 9.21 12.11
C ASN A 178 -16.63 8.81 11.09
N PRO A 179 -17.02 8.14 9.99
CA PRO A 179 -16.07 7.67 8.98
C PRO A 179 -15.39 8.82 8.22
N ASN A 180 -16.02 10.00 8.15
CA ASN A 180 -15.42 11.19 7.52
C ASN A 180 -14.23 11.70 8.35
N LEU A 181 -14.37 11.72 9.68
CA LEU A 181 -13.29 12.10 10.58
C LEU A 181 -12.15 11.09 10.52
N ALA A 182 -12.47 9.78 10.52
CA ALA A 182 -11.48 8.72 10.39
C ALA A 182 -10.64 8.83 9.09
N LYS A 183 -11.28 9.23 7.98
CA LYS A 183 -10.57 9.53 6.72
C LYS A 183 -9.72 10.79 6.83
N LYS A 184 -10.26 11.90 7.35
CA LYS A 184 -9.56 13.19 7.42
C LYS A 184 -8.27 13.11 8.24
N THR A 185 -8.30 12.32 9.31
CA THR A 185 -7.20 12.11 10.24
C THR A 185 -6.19 11.05 9.78
N ASP A 186 -6.50 10.38 8.66
CA ASP A 186 -5.77 9.26 8.07
C ASP A 186 -5.51 8.12 9.07
N ILE A 187 -6.39 7.96 10.06
CA ILE A 187 -6.20 6.98 11.13
C ILE A 187 -6.20 5.56 10.57
N PHE A 188 -6.92 5.30 9.48
CA PHE A 188 -6.91 3.98 8.83
C PHE A 188 -5.51 3.58 8.35
N ASP A 189 -4.74 4.50 7.74
CA ASP A 189 -3.39 4.22 7.27
C ASP A 189 -2.40 4.16 8.45
N LYS A 190 -2.62 4.99 9.48
CA LYS A 190 -1.85 4.95 10.73
C LYS A 190 -2.07 3.63 11.48
N LEU A 191 -3.28 3.10 11.49
CA LEU A 191 -3.61 1.80 12.07
C LEU A 191 -2.76 0.72 11.42
N TRP A 192 -2.75 0.65 10.08
CA TRP A 192 -1.86 -0.26 9.38
C TRP A 192 -0.39 -0.05 9.79
N GLN A 193 0.09 1.19 9.76
CA GLN A 193 1.48 1.50 10.00
C GLN A 193 1.95 1.10 11.41
N PHE A 194 1.20 1.47 12.44
CA PHE A 194 1.60 1.32 13.85
C PHE A 194 1.21 -0.03 14.43
N VAL A 195 0.01 -0.51 14.12
CA VAL A 195 -0.54 -1.71 14.75
C VAL A 195 -0.13 -2.98 14.03
N PHE A 196 0.12 -2.93 12.73
CA PHE A 196 0.47 -4.12 11.96
C PHE A 196 1.87 -4.06 11.36
N TYR A 197 2.14 -3.07 10.51
CA TYR A 197 3.34 -3.01 9.70
C TYR A 197 4.64 -2.97 10.52
N LYS A 198 4.71 -2.11 11.55
CA LYS A 198 5.88 -2.03 12.44
C LYS A 198 6.15 -3.36 13.17
N PRO A 199 5.18 -3.97 13.89
CA PRO A 199 5.32 -5.31 14.48
C PRO A 199 5.73 -6.39 13.48
N ILE A 200 5.07 -6.45 12.32
CA ILE A 200 5.40 -7.39 11.24
C ILE A 200 6.87 -7.23 10.86
N LEU A 201 7.37 -6.00 10.70
CA LEU A 201 8.77 -5.73 10.37
C LEU A 201 9.73 -6.17 11.48
N ILE A 202 9.36 -5.97 12.75
CA ILE A 202 10.13 -6.45 13.91
C ILE A 202 10.22 -7.97 13.88
N CYS A 203 9.08 -8.68 13.77
CA CYS A 203 9.06 -10.14 13.67
C CYS A 203 9.93 -10.64 12.51
N ARG A 204 9.84 -10.00 11.33
CA ARG A 204 10.67 -10.36 10.16
C ARG A 204 12.16 -10.20 10.45
N LYS A 205 12.55 -9.11 11.11
CA LYS A 205 13.95 -8.85 11.47
C LYS A 205 14.47 -9.91 12.43
N GLN A 206 13.66 -10.30 13.43
CA GLN A 206 14.02 -11.33 14.40
C GLN A 206 14.08 -12.71 13.76
N LEU A 207 13.12 -13.06 12.91
CA LEU A 207 13.14 -14.34 12.18
C LEU A 207 14.33 -14.44 11.23
N LYS A 208 14.74 -13.33 10.60
CA LYS A 208 15.95 -13.28 9.80
C LYS A 208 17.21 -13.47 10.65
N ARG A 209 17.27 -12.89 11.86
CA ARG A 209 18.35 -13.12 12.83
C ARG A 209 18.48 -14.59 13.20
N LEU A 210 17.37 -15.32 13.25
CA LEU A 210 17.30 -16.74 13.63
C LEU A 210 17.34 -17.70 12.43
N GLU A 211 17.55 -17.20 11.21
CA GLU A 211 17.53 -18.01 9.99
C GLU A 211 18.60 -19.11 10.00
N TRP A 212 19.77 -18.82 10.59
CA TRP A 212 20.86 -19.77 10.76
C TRP A 212 20.46 -20.98 11.62
N VAL A 213 19.58 -20.81 12.60
CA VAL A 213 19.11 -21.89 13.50
C VAL A 213 18.40 -22.97 12.68
N ASN A 214 17.53 -22.56 11.77
CA ASN A 214 16.81 -23.46 10.88
C ASN A 214 17.74 -24.13 9.87
N GLN A 215 18.82 -23.45 9.45
CA GLN A 215 19.83 -24.06 8.58
C GLN A 215 20.58 -25.16 9.32
N ILE A 216 21.09 -24.89 10.53
CA ILE A 216 21.85 -25.86 11.31
C ILE A 216 20.96 -27.04 11.74
N ASP A 217 19.72 -26.82 12.21
CA ASP A 217 18.84 -27.95 12.58
C ASP A 217 18.53 -28.87 11.39
N ARG A 218 18.41 -28.31 10.17
CA ARG A 218 18.28 -29.12 8.94
C ARG A 218 19.55 -29.90 8.60
N GLU A 219 20.72 -29.28 8.70
CA GLU A 219 22.01 -29.95 8.47
C GLU A 219 22.21 -31.09 9.48
N ILE A 220 21.97 -30.84 10.78
CA ILE A 220 22.00 -31.86 11.83
C ILE A 220 21.02 -32.98 11.52
N TYR A 221 19.78 -32.67 11.10
CA TYR A 221 18.79 -33.69 10.77
C TYR A 221 19.21 -34.57 9.59
N GLU A 222 19.72 -33.97 8.51
CA GLU A 222 20.19 -34.73 7.34
C GLU A 222 21.45 -35.54 7.65
N ASP A 223 22.36 -35.04 8.48
CA ASP A 223 23.54 -35.80 8.92
C ASP A 223 23.18 -36.98 9.82
N ILE A 224 22.24 -36.78 10.75
CA ILE A 224 21.66 -37.89 11.51
C ILE A 224 21.00 -38.89 10.55
N LYS A 225 20.19 -38.44 9.59
CA LYS A 225 19.52 -39.33 8.64
C LYS A 225 20.50 -40.12 7.77
N ARG A 226 21.55 -39.48 7.23
CA ARG A 226 22.61 -40.11 6.43
C ARG A 226 23.37 -41.18 7.22
N THR A 227 23.61 -40.93 8.50
CA THR A 227 24.26 -41.90 9.39
C THR A 227 23.44 -43.18 9.57
N PHE A 228 22.12 -43.18 9.27
CA PHE A 228 21.21 -44.28 9.62
C PHE A 228 20.40 -44.90 8.46
N VAL A 229 20.43 -44.37 7.23
CA VAL A 229 19.60 -44.84 6.10
C VAL A 229 20.40 -45.54 4.96
N SER A 230 21.46 -46.29 5.27
CA SER A 230 21.94 -47.36 4.38
C SER A 230 21.54 -48.73 4.95
N PRO A 231 20.38 -49.31 4.55
CA PRO A 231 20.04 -50.68 4.90
C PRO A 231 20.97 -51.72 4.26
N ALA A 232 21.73 -51.34 3.22
CA ALA A 232 22.55 -52.25 2.41
C ALA A 232 23.95 -52.53 3.01
N GLU A 233 24.38 -51.79 4.03
CA GLU A 233 25.69 -51.97 4.68
C GLU A 233 25.58 -52.49 6.12
N LYS A 234 24.38 -52.92 6.53
CA LYS A 234 24.09 -53.42 7.89
C LYS A 234 24.82 -54.71 8.28
N GLU A 235 25.54 -55.36 7.37
CA GLU A 235 26.22 -56.63 7.67
C GLU A 235 27.76 -56.56 7.74
N LYS A 236 28.40 -55.41 7.52
CA LYS A 236 29.88 -55.35 7.55
C LYS A 236 30.56 -54.22 8.30
N SER A 237 29.85 -53.20 8.78
CA SER A 237 30.48 -52.19 9.63
C SER A 237 30.20 -52.48 11.10
N TYR A 238 31.22 -52.97 11.80
CA TYR A 238 31.33 -52.79 13.24
C TYR A 238 30.93 -51.34 13.58
N ASP A 239 30.10 -51.17 14.61
CA ASP A 239 29.79 -49.91 15.29
C ASP A 239 31.12 -49.28 15.75
N SER A 240 31.75 -48.50 14.87
CA SER A 240 33.00 -47.82 15.17
C SER A 240 32.71 -46.76 16.24
N GLY A 241 33.50 -46.75 17.32
CA GLY A 241 33.32 -45.76 18.40
C GLY A 241 33.25 -44.32 17.91
N GLU A 242 33.87 -44.03 16.76
CA GLU A 242 33.84 -42.75 16.05
C GLU A 242 32.43 -42.32 15.59
N THR A 243 31.62 -43.26 15.07
CA THR A 243 30.22 -42.98 14.64
C THR A 243 29.33 -42.62 15.83
N ARG A 244 29.55 -43.30 16.97
CA ARG A 244 28.82 -43.04 18.21
C ARG A 244 29.21 -41.69 18.83
N THR A 245 30.48 -41.32 18.82
CA THR A 245 30.97 -40.02 19.31
C THR A 245 30.39 -38.88 18.49
N LYS A 246 30.46 -38.96 17.16
CA LYS A 246 29.90 -37.95 16.25
C LYS A 246 28.39 -37.75 16.46
N ARG A 247 27.65 -38.83 16.75
CA ARG A 247 26.22 -38.75 17.09
C ARG A 247 25.97 -37.99 18.39
N LEU A 248 26.77 -38.24 19.43
CA LEU A 248 26.62 -37.55 20.71
C LEU A 248 26.91 -36.06 20.58
N GLU A 249 27.95 -35.70 19.81
CA GLU A 249 28.27 -34.31 19.48
C GLU A 249 27.09 -33.61 18.78
N LEU A 250 26.52 -34.21 17.73
CA LEU A 250 25.36 -33.66 17.02
C LEU A 250 24.13 -33.47 17.93
N LEU A 251 23.88 -34.42 18.84
CA LEU A 251 22.78 -34.31 19.81
C LEU A 251 23.03 -33.20 20.84
N GLN A 252 24.28 -33.04 21.29
CA GLN A 252 24.67 -31.96 22.19
C GLN A 252 24.53 -30.59 21.53
N THR A 253 25.03 -30.43 20.30
CA THR A 253 24.83 -29.20 19.51
C THR A 253 23.34 -28.90 19.31
N ARG A 254 22.52 -29.92 19.05
CA ARG A 254 21.06 -29.73 18.94
C ARG A 254 20.41 -29.33 20.26
N GLN A 255 20.95 -29.79 21.40
CA GLN A 255 20.50 -29.39 22.73
C GLN A 255 20.82 -27.92 23.00
N GLU A 256 22.01 -27.44 22.62
CA GLU A 256 22.42 -26.04 22.72
C GLU A 256 21.56 -25.11 21.83
N LEU A 257 21.08 -25.61 20.69
CA LEU A 257 20.18 -24.87 19.78
C LEU A 257 18.74 -24.76 20.28
N GLN A 258 18.31 -25.57 21.27
CA GLN A 258 16.90 -25.65 21.68
C GLN A 258 16.30 -24.29 22.05
N SER A 259 17.03 -23.46 22.79
CA SER A 259 16.56 -22.14 23.21
C SER A 259 16.24 -21.24 22.01
N TYR A 260 17.12 -21.23 21.00
CA TYR A 260 16.96 -20.47 19.77
C TYR A 260 15.82 -21.01 18.89
N MET A 261 15.63 -22.34 18.85
CA MET A 261 14.51 -22.96 18.13
C MET A 261 13.17 -22.61 18.75
N VAL A 262 13.09 -22.56 20.09
CA VAL A 262 11.89 -22.14 20.81
C VAL A 262 11.59 -20.67 20.53
N GLU A 263 12.61 -19.81 20.57
CA GLU A 263 12.47 -18.39 20.25
C GLU A 263 12.01 -18.18 18.79
N GLU A 264 12.60 -18.90 17.83
CA GLU A 264 12.24 -18.83 16.41
C GLU A 264 10.77 -19.19 16.20
N ARG A 265 10.33 -20.30 16.80
CA ARG A 265 8.96 -20.77 16.69
C ARG A 265 7.99 -19.77 17.29
N TRP A 266 8.35 -19.18 18.43
CA TRP A 266 7.56 -18.15 19.09
C TRP A 266 7.39 -16.91 18.21
N TRP A 267 8.47 -16.39 17.62
CA TRP A 267 8.40 -15.25 16.70
C TRP A 267 7.56 -15.57 15.45
N ARG A 268 7.72 -16.78 14.90
CA ARG A 268 6.98 -17.22 13.71
C ARG A 268 5.49 -17.34 13.99
N GLN A 269 5.13 -17.90 15.15
CA GLN A 269 3.75 -18.00 15.57
C GLN A 269 3.13 -16.63 15.76
N ASN A 270 3.79 -15.72 16.49
CA ASN A 270 3.31 -14.35 16.68
C ASN A 270 3.19 -13.57 15.38
N PHE A 271 4.14 -13.75 14.46
CA PHE A 271 4.06 -13.17 13.11
C PHE A 271 2.78 -13.61 12.38
N HIS A 272 2.48 -14.91 12.36
CA HIS A 272 1.26 -15.39 11.71
C HIS A 272 0.00 -14.96 12.44
N SER A 273 -0.02 -14.95 13.77
CA SER A 273 -1.15 -14.44 14.55
C SER A 273 -1.43 -12.97 14.23
N LEU A 274 -0.39 -12.13 14.11
CA LEU A 274 -0.55 -10.73 13.70
C LEU A 274 -1.16 -10.62 12.29
N LEU A 275 -0.70 -11.43 11.33
CA LEU A 275 -1.25 -11.44 9.97
C LEU A 275 -2.70 -11.92 9.94
N ASP A 276 -3.03 -12.94 10.73
CA ASP A 276 -4.39 -13.48 10.84
C ASP A 276 -5.35 -12.44 11.45
N SER A 277 -4.93 -11.79 12.55
CA SER A 277 -5.69 -10.69 13.17
C SER A 277 -5.85 -9.49 12.24
N ALA A 278 -4.81 -9.12 11.50
CA ALA A 278 -4.86 -8.04 10.50
C ALA A 278 -5.87 -8.35 9.39
N SER A 279 -5.77 -9.54 8.80
CA SER A 279 -6.70 -9.95 7.74
C SER A 279 -8.14 -9.96 8.25
N ALA A 280 -8.40 -10.54 9.42
CA ALA A 280 -9.74 -10.57 10.02
C ALA A 280 -10.30 -9.15 10.22
N PHE A 281 -9.52 -8.27 10.85
CA PHE A 281 -9.90 -6.87 11.07
C PHE A 281 -10.28 -6.15 9.77
N TYR A 282 -9.45 -6.24 8.73
CA TYR A 282 -9.75 -5.56 7.47
C TYR A 282 -10.91 -6.19 6.72
N TYR A 283 -11.12 -7.50 6.81
CA TYR A 283 -12.32 -8.14 6.26
C TYR A 283 -13.59 -7.67 6.96
N ASP A 284 -13.59 -7.50 8.28
CA ASP A 284 -14.73 -6.94 9.02
C ASP A 284 -15.06 -5.52 8.53
N ILE A 285 -14.04 -4.66 8.39
CA ILE A 285 -14.26 -3.28 7.89
C ILE A 285 -14.75 -3.29 6.44
N ILE A 286 -14.18 -4.15 5.59
CA ILE A 286 -14.65 -4.30 4.21
C ILE A 286 -16.12 -4.68 4.24
N GLN A 287 -16.50 -5.74 4.95
CA GLN A 287 -17.89 -6.19 5.04
C GLN A 287 -18.81 -5.07 5.54
N TYR A 288 -18.42 -4.36 6.60
CA TYR A 288 -19.17 -3.22 7.14
C TYR A 288 -19.45 -2.15 6.08
N CYS A 289 -18.44 -1.81 5.27
CA CYS A 289 -18.59 -0.83 4.19
C CYS A 289 -19.46 -1.38 3.05
N GLN A 290 -19.30 -2.66 2.70
CA GLN A 290 -20.02 -3.31 1.62
C GLN A 290 -21.53 -3.38 1.89
N GLU A 291 -21.93 -3.64 3.14
CA GLU A 291 -23.33 -3.68 3.58
C GLU A 291 -24.03 -2.31 3.45
N ARG A 292 -23.27 -1.22 3.47
CA ARG A 292 -23.76 0.17 3.36
C ARG A 292 -23.71 0.72 1.93
N LEU A 293 -23.14 -0.03 0.99
CA LEU A 293 -23.19 0.30 -0.43
C LEU A 293 -24.48 -0.25 -1.04
N GLU A 294 -25.18 0.58 -1.81
CA GLU A 294 -26.30 0.09 -2.62
C GLU A 294 -25.82 -1.00 -3.59
N LYS A 295 -26.61 -2.07 -3.74
CA LYS A 295 -26.28 -3.21 -4.62
C LYS A 295 -26.04 -2.80 -6.09
N SER A 296 -26.63 -1.68 -6.52
CA SER A 296 -26.47 -1.07 -7.85
C SER A 296 -25.05 -0.54 -8.12
N VAL A 297 -24.34 -0.09 -7.08
CA VAL A 297 -23.01 0.54 -7.19
C VAL A 297 -21.89 -0.49 -7.39
N TRP A 298 -22.18 -1.77 -7.15
CA TRP A 298 -21.22 -2.86 -7.35
C TRP A 298 -20.86 -3.13 -8.81
N GLN A 299 -21.63 -2.59 -9.76
CA GLN A 299 -21.46 -2.87 -11.18
C GLN A 299 -20.68 -1.74 -11.85
N SER A 300 -19.36 -1.95 -11.98
CA SER A 300 -18.42 -1.28 -12.89
C SER A 300 -17.65 -0.04 -12.40
N ASN A 301 -16.33 -0.05 -12.66
CA ASN A 301 -15.38 1.06 -12.42
C ASN A 301 -15.74 2.34 -13.19
N ILE A 302 -16.53 2.21 -14.26
CA ILE A 302 -16.96 3.32 -15.12
C ILE A 302 -17.96 4.22 -14.38
N ASP A 303 -18.76 3.67 -13.47
CA ASP A 303 -19.74 4.45 -12.73
C ASP A 303 -19.10 5.30 -11.63
N LEU A 304 -17.96 4.88 -11.05
CA LEU A 304 -17.14 5.70 -10.14
C LEU A 304 -16.60 6.98 -10.81
N LEU A 305 -16.08 6.86 -12.04
CA LEU A 305 -15.62 8.00 -12.84
C LEU A 305 -16.79 8.89 -13.29
N ARG A 306 -17.96 8.30 -13.56
CA ARG A 306 -19.18 9.05 -13.85
C ARG A 306 -19.69 9.81 -12.62
N LEU A 307 -19.60 9.23 -11.43
CA LEU A 307 -19.91 9.85 -10.14
C LEU A 307 -18.97 11.02 -9.81
N GLU A 308 -17.76 11.09 -10.37
CA GLU A 308 -16.94 12.31 -10.30
C GLU A 308 -17.45 13.43 -11.20
N SER A 309 -17.98 13.09 -12.37
CA SER A 309 -18.30 14.08 -13.41
C SER A 309 -19.65 14.78 -13.28
N ARG A 310 -20.59 14.28 -12.46
CA ARG A 310 -22.02 14.68 -12.58
C ARG A 310 -22.79 15.00 -11.31
N ASP A 311 -22.40 14.52 -10.12
CA ASP A 311 -23.21 14.69 -8.92
C ASP A 311 -22.36 14.88 -7.65
N HIS A 312 -22.69 15.93 -6.90
CA HIS A 312 -22.00 16.34 -5.67
C HIS A 312 -22.83 16.09 -4.41
N SER A 313 -23.96 15.38 -4.54
CA SER A 313 -24.84 15.02 -3.43
C SER A 313 -24.11 14.28 -2.30
N ASP A 314 -24.61 14.41 -1.08
CA ASP A 314 -24.00 13.79 0.11
C ASP A 314 -23.95 12.25 0.01
N ASN A 315 -24.92 11.64 -0.69
CA ASN A 315 -24.92 10.21 -0.97
C ASN A 315 -23.72 9.80 -1.83
N VAL A 316 -23.39 10.56 -2.88
CA VAL A 316 -22.22 10.27 -3.73
C VAL A 316 -20.90 10.43 -2.96
N ARG A 317 -20.83 11.42 -2.05
CA ARG A 317 -19.66 11.61 -1.18
C ARG A 317 -19.46 10.44 -0.22
N GLN A 318 -20.55 9.95 0.39
CA GLN A 318 -20.56 8.77 1.25
C GLN A 318 -20.18 7.50 0.48
N THR A 319 -20.72 7.28 -0.72
CA THR A 319 -20.35 6.15 -1.58
C THR A 319 -18.86 6.14 -1.92
N LYS A 320 -18.28 7.30 -2.29
CA LYS A 320 -16.84 7.43 -2.54
C LYS A 320 -16.01 7.11 -1.29
N LEU A 321 -16.49 7.52 -0.12
CA LEU A 321 -15.84 7.23 1.16
C LEU A 321 -15.78 5.71 1.42
N TRP A 322 -16.90 5.00 1.28
CA TRP A 322 -16.95 3.55 1.48
C TRP A 322 -16.06 2.79 0.50
N LEU A 323 -16.08 3.17 -0.78
CA LEU A 323 -15.23 2.57 -1.81
C LEU A 323 -13.73 2.76 -1.53
N GLN A 324 -13.35 3.91 -0.96
CA GLN A 324 -11.97 4.15 -0.51
C GLN A 324 -11.58 3.25 0.65
N PHE A 325 -12.44 3.07 1.66
CA PHE A 325 -12.15 2.16 2.77
C PHE A 325 -12.09 0.69 2.32
N ILE A 326 -12.97 0.27 1.42
CA ILE A 326 -12.92 -1.09 0.83
C ILE A 326 -11.62 -1.28 0.05
N GLN A 327 -11.23 -0.30 -0.76
CA GLN A 327 -9.97 -0.37 -1.50
C GLN A 327 -8.77 -0.50 -0.54
N ARG A 328 -8.69 0.33 0.50
CA ARG A 328 -7.60 0.27 1.49
C ARG A 328 -7.63 -1.04 2.27
N GLY A 329 -8.81 -1.53 2.64
CA GLY A 329 -8.98 -2.83 3.29
C GLY A 329 -8.41 -3.96 2.43
N PHE A 330 -8.83 -4.07 1.17
CA PHE A 330 -8.29 -5.10 0.27
C PHE A 330 -6.79 -4.92 0.01
N HIS A 331 -6.28 -3.68 -0.03
CA HIS A 331 -4.85 -3.41 -0.14
C HIS A 331 -4.07 -4.01 1.03
N TYR A 332 -4.50 -3.77 2.27
CA TYR A 332 -3.82 -4.28 3.45
C TYR A 332 -3.97 -5.79 3.63
N VAL A 333 -5.13 -6.37 3.27
CA VAL A 333 -5.27 -7.83 3.18
C VAL A 333 -4.33 -8.40 2.11
N GLY A 334 -4.10 -7.71 0.99
CA GLY A 334 -3.11 -8.12 0.00
C GLY A 334 -1.70 -8.12 0.58
N ASP A 335 -1.36 -7.11 1.38
CA ASP A 335 -0.07 -7.03 2.06
C ASP A 335 0.12 -8.15 3.09
N THR A 336 -0.91 -8.50 3.87
CA THR A 336 -0.83 -9.62 4.83
C THR A 336 -0.58 -10.95 4.13
N GLU A 337 -1.31 -11.21 3.04
CA GLU A 337 -1.14 -12.41 2.21
C GLU A 337 0.25 -12.47 1.57
N ARG A 338 0.78 -11.32 1.12
CA ARG A 338 2.15 -11.24 0.61
C ARG A 338 3.18 -11.58 1.69
N TYR A 339 3.02 -11.04 2.90
CA TYR A 339 3.93 -11.34 4.00
C TYR A 339 3.86 -12.81 4.45
N ARG A 340 2.68 -13.41 4.42
CA ARG A 340 2.46 -14.83 4.71
C ARG A 340 3.28 -15.75 3.79
N VAL A 341 3.34 -15.40 2.50
CA VAL A 341 4.15 -16.15 1.51
C VAL A 341 5.66 -16.00 1.77
N GLN A 342 6.11 -14.84 2.23
CA GLN A 342 7.54 -14.57 2.47
C GLN A 342 8.10 -15.35 3.67
N ILE A 343 7.26 -15.56 4.69
CA ILE A 343 7.61 -16.34 5.88
C ILE A 343 6.53 -17.43 6.01
N PRO A 344 6.69 -18.55 5.29
CA PRO A 344 5.70 -19.63 5.31
C PRO A 344 5.68 -20.31 6.69
N ARG A 345 4.57 -20.99 6.99
CA ARG A 345 4.55 -21.91 8.13
C ARG A 345 5.52 -23.05 7.86
N ALA A 346 6.11 -23.65 8.90
CA ALA A 346 7.17 -24.67 8.76
C ALA A 346 6.79 -25.86 7.83
N LEU A 347 5.50 -26.14 7.65
CA LEU A 347 4.96 -27.20 6.78
C LEU A 347 4.84 -26.80 5.29
N GLU A 348 4.99 -25.52 4.96
CA GLU A 348 4.75 -24.94 3.63
C GLU A 348 6.05 -24.60 2.86
N ALA A 349 7.22 -24.92 3.41
CA ALA A 349 8.54 -24.51 2.91
C ALA A 349 8.98 -25.11 1.55
N LYS A 350 8.09 -25.71 0.77
CA LYS A 350 8.40 -26.34 -0.54
C LYS A 350 8.32 -25.38 -1.73
N TYR A 351 7.83 -24.16 -1.55
CA TYR A 351 7.55 -23.25 -2.67
C TYR A 351 8.70 -22.29 -2.95
N THR A 352 9.01 -22.09 -4.22
CA THR A 352 10.00 -21.10 -4.66
C THR A 352 9.31 -19.75 -4.91
N PRO A 353 9.90 -18.62 -4.50
CA PRO A 353 9.36 -17.28 -4.74
C PRO A 353 9.06 -16.96 -6.22
N SER A 354 9.67 -17.70 -7.15
CA SER A 354 9.45 -17.57 -8.59
C SER A 354 8.13 -18.18 -9.09
N ASP A 355 7.49 -19.09 -8.35
CA ASP A 355 6.22 -19.67 -8.76
C ASP A 355 5.10 -18.61 -8.67
N PRO A 356 4.43 -18.22 -9.77
CA PRO A 356 3.34 -17.25 -9.71
C PRO A 356 2.16 -17.70 -8.84
N LYS A 357 1.98 -19.01 -8.64
CA LYS A 357 0.81 -19.56 -7.92
C LYS A 357 0.76 -19.13 -6.45
N ILE A 358 1.90 -19.00 -5.79
CA ILE A 358 1.94 -18.63 -4.36
C ILE A 358 1.47 -17.20 -4.12
N TRP A 359 1.66 -16.31 -5.09
CA TRP A 359 1.30 -14.89 -5.00
C TRP A 359 -0.16 -14.61 -5.38
N LYS A 360 -0.91 -15.63 -5.86
CA LYS A 360 -2.28 -15.45 -6.37
C LYS A 360 -3.24 -14.87 -5.33
N SER A 361 -3.08 -15.25 -4.05
CA SER A 361 -3.93 -14.74 -2.97
C SER A 361 -3.76 -13.22 -2.84
N ALA A 362 -2.52 -12.77 -2.63
CA ALA A 362 -2.17 -11.34 -2.56
C ALA A 362 -2.58 -10.58 -3.84
N GLN A 363 -2.30 -11.16 -5.03
CA GLN A 363 -2.65 -10.55 -6.30
C GLN A 363 -4.16 -10.29 -6.42
N ARG A 364 -5.01 -11.27 -6.07
CA ARG A 364 -6.47 -11.11 -6.10
C ARG A 364 -6.95 -10.01 -5.18
N CYS A 365 -6.35 -9.87 -4.00
CA CYS A 365 -6.67 -8.79 -3.07
C CYS A 365 -6.32 -7.43 -3.67
N TYR A 366 -5.14 -7.26 -4.27
CA TYR A 366 -4.79 -6.01 -4.94
C TYR A 366 -5.66 -5.71 -6.17
N GLU A 367 -6.02 -6.72 -6.96
CA GLU A 367 -6.95 -6.57 -8.09
C GLU A 367 -8.33 -6.11 -7.62
N ARG A 368 -8.84 -6.68 -6.52
CA ARG A 368 -10.08 -6.23 -5.87
C ARG A 368 -9.96 -4.79 -5.38
N ALA A 369 -8.84 -4.44 -4.74
CA ALA A 369 -8.57 -3.07 -4.31
C ALA A 369 -8.64 -2.08 -5.50
N ILE A 370 -7.99 -2.39 -6.62
CA ILE A 370 -8.03 -1.58 -7.84
C ILE A 370 -9.44 -1.47 -8.38
N SER A 371 -10.22 -2.57 -8.37
CA SER A 371 -11.62 -2.53 -8.80
C SER A 371 -12.52 -1.68 -7.89
N SER A 372 -12.19 -1.57 -6.60
CA SER A 372 -12.95 -0.75 -5.67
C SER A 372 -12.65 0.75 -5.80
N ASN A 373 -11.40 1.11 -6.10
CA ASN A 373 -11.03 2.49 -6.40
C ASN A 373 -9.77 2.55 -7.29
N VAL A 374 -9.97 2.76 -8.58
CA VAL A 374 -8.90 2.79 -9.60
C VAL A 374 -8.00 4.03 -9.48
N LEU A 375 -8.47 5.08 -8.82
CA LEU A 375 -7.75 6.35 -8.69
C LEU A 375 -6.65 6.31 -7.63
N ASP A 376 -6.50 5.21 -6.90
CA ASP A 376 -5.38 5.02 -5.97
C ASP A 376 -4.27 4.16 -6.59
N GLY A 377 -3.16 4.81 -6.92
CA GLY A 377 -1.97 4.18 -7.49
C GLY A 377 -1.23 3.20 -6.56
N ARG A 378 -1.56 3.12 -5.26
CA ARG A 378 -0.85 2.24 -4.30
C ARG A 378 -0.99 0.76 -4.63
N SER A 379 -2.19 0.28 -4.98
CA SER A 379 -2.39 -1.15 -5.25
C SER A 379 -1.67 -1.61 -6.51
N PHE A 380 -1.57 -0.75 -7.53
CA PHE A 380 -0.73 -0.99 -8.71
C PHE A 380 0.75 -1.16 -8.33
N HIS A 381 1.24 -0.35 -7.37
CA HIS A 381 2.61 -0.48 -6.85
C HIS A 381 2.87 -1.88 -6.29
N GLN A 382 1.92 -2.40 -5.51
CA GLN A 382 2.09 -3.69 -4.85
C GLN A 382 2.06 -4.86 -5.86
N ILE A 383 1.23 -4.79 -6.90
CA ILE A 383 1.26 -5.77 -7.99
C ILE A 383 2.62 -5.71 -8.72
N GLY A 384 3.18 -4.51 -8.93
CA GLY A 384 4.55 -4.36 -9.43
C GLY A 384 5.58 -5.09 -8.57
N ILE A 385 5.48 -4.99 -7.24
CA ILE A 385 6.33 -5.77 -6.31
C ILE A 385 6.14 -7.28 -6.50
N LEU A 386 4.91 -7.78 -6.64
CA LEU A 386 4.66 -9.22 -6.88
C LEU A 386 5.29 -9.69 -8.20
N CYS A 387 5.17 -8.91 -9.27
CA CYS A 387 5.81 -9.21 -10.55
C CYS A 387 7.34 -9.20 -10.44
N SER A 388 7.91 -8.37 -9.56
CA SER A 388 9.36 -8.35 -9.34
C SER A 388 9.86 -9.69 -8.75
N TYR A 389 9.15 -10.26 -7.78
CA TYR A 389 9.48 -11.59 -7.23
C TYR A 389 9.44 -12.70 -8.29
N GLN A 390 8.53 -12.57 -9.26
CA GLN A 390 8.42 -13.51 -10.38
C GLN A 390 9.54 -13.30 -11.42
N GLY A 391 10.12 -12.10 -11.49
CA GLY A 391 11.14 -11.71 -12.47
C GLY A 391 10.55 -11.28 -13.82
N ASP A 392 9.28 -10.88 -13.86
CA ASP A 392 8.62 -10.36 -15.06
C ASP A 392 8.84 -8.84 -15.19
N LEU A 393 9.95 -8.46 -15.83
CA LEU A 393 10.36 -7.07 -15.95
C LEU A 393 9.34 -6.19 -16.68
N LEU A 394 8.68 -6.72 -17.72
CA LEU A 394 7.69 -5.95 -18.49
C LEU A 394 6.50 -5.60 -17.61
N ARG A 395 5.95 -6.57 -16.87
CA ARG A 395 4.84 -6.31 -15.95
C ARG A 395 5.24 -5.38 -14.82
N VAL A 396 6.45 -5.52 -14.27
CA VAL A 396 6.97 -4.58 -13.26
C VAL A 396 6.93 -3.13 -13.77
N LEU A 397 7.44 -2.89 -14.97
CA LEU A 397 7.45 -1.55 -15.57
C LEU A 397 6.03 -1.03 -15.79
N VAL A 398 5.13 -1.85 -16.33
CA VAL A 398 3.74 -1.47 -16.58
C VAL A 398 3.01 -1.11 -15.29
N TRP A 399 3.10 -1.95 -14.25
CA TRP A 399 2.41 -1.72 -12.99
C TRP A 399 2.96 -0.53 -12.21
N TYR A 400 4.28 -0.28 -12.24
CA TYR A 400 4.83 0.94 -11.67
C TYR A 400 4.46 2.20 -12.46
N SER A 401 4.37 2.13 -13.79
CA SER A 401 3.87 3.23 -14.60
C SER A 401 2.42 3.57 -14.23
N PHE A 402 1.54 2.58 -14.09
CA PHE A 402 0.18 2.81 -13.62
C PHE A 402 0.15 3.40 -12.21
N SER A 403 0.95 2.85 -11.29
CA SER A 403 1.07 3.40 -9.94
C SER A 403 1.46 4.87 -9.96
N HIS A 404 2.38 5.28 -10.82
CA HIS A 404 2.80 6.67 -10.95
C HIS A 404 1.71 7.56 -11.56
N CYS A 405 0.98 7.07 -12.55
CA CYS A 405 -0.11 7.82 -13.19
C CYS A 405 -1.29 8.08 -12.24
N PHE A 406 -1.55 7.16 -11.32
CA PHE A 406 -2.68 7.22 -10.38
C PHE A 406 -2.28 7.58 -8.94
N SER A 407 -0.99 7.77 -8.61
CA SER A 407 -0.58 8.22 -7.27
C SER A 407 -0.41 9.73 -7.21
N PRO A 408 -0.83 10.40 -6.12
CA PRO A 408 -0.41 11.77 -5.86
C PRO A 408 1.12 11.84 -5.69
N ALA A 409 1.71 12.93 -6.19
CA ALA A 409 3.13 13.11 -6.52
C ALA A 409 4.19 12.83 -5.42
N HIS A 410 3.81 12.52 -4.18
CA HIS A 410 4.70 12.50 -3.02
C HIS A 410 5.11 11.11 -2.49
N SER A 411 4.43 10.01 -2.84
CA SER A 411 4.75 8.67 -2.30
C SER A 411 5.46 7.73 -3.29
N GLY A 412 5.34 7.96 -4.60
CA GLY A 412 5.80 7.01 -5.63
C GLY A 412 7.28 7.10 -6.06
N ASN A 413 7.94 8.26 -5.93
CA ASN A 413 9.17 8.50 -6.70
C ASN A 413 10.46 7.83 -6.17
N LYS A 414 10.58 7.56 -4.86
CA LYS A 414 11.79 6.90 -4.31
C LYS A 414 11.77 5.38 -4.48
N GLY A 415 10.64 4.73 -4.17
CA GLY A 415 10.52 3.27 -4.25
C GLY A 415 10.49 2.71 -5.69
N ILE A 416 9.95 3.46 -6.66
CA ILE A 416 9.91 3.04 -8.07
C ILE A 416 11.34 2.84 -8.62
N LYS A 417 12.27 3.76 -8.34
CA LYS A 417 13.65 3.64 -8.82
C LYS A 417 14.33 2.39 -8.24
N GLU A 418 14.35 2.23 -6.92
CA GLU A 418 15.00 1.09 -6.27
C GLU A 418 14.41 -0.26 -6.66
N ASN A 419 13.08 -0.35 -6.80
CA ASN A 419 12.41 -1.59 -7.17
C ASN A 419 12.55 -1.93 -8.66
N ILE A 420 12.54 -0.93 -9.55
CA ILE A 420 12.89 -1.13 -10.97
C ILE A 420 14.34 -1.62 -11.09
N TYR A 421 15.29 -0.99 -10.37
CA TYR A 421 16.68 -1.44 -10.36
C TYR A 421 16.81 -2.88 -9.83
N THR A 422 16.05 -3.23 -8.79
CA THR A 422 16.03 -4.60 -8.25
C THR A 422 15.46 -5.60 -9.25
N ALA A 423 14.37 -5.28 -9.93
CA ALA A 423 13.76 -6.13 -10.96
C ALA A 423 14.70 -6.31 -12.17
N ILE A 424 15.36 -5.24 -12.61
CA ILE A 424 16.39 -5.28 -13.66
C ILE A 424 17.55 -6.18 -13.22
N ARG A 425 18.05 -6.02 -11.99
CA ARG A 425 19.15 -6.84 -11.44
C ARG A 425 18.78 -8.32 -11.38
N GLN A 426 17.56 -8.65 -10.94
CA GLN A 426 17.06 -10.04 -10.90
C GLN A 426 16.87 -10.63 -12.30
N TYR A 427 16.37 -9.85 -13.26
CA TYR A 427 16.22 -10.26 -14.65
C TYR A 427 17.59 -10.62 -15.27
N PHE A 428 18.60 -9.78 -15.08
CA PHE A 428 19.95 -10.06 -15.55
C PHE A 428 20.61 -11.21 -14.81
N TYR A 429 20.36 -11.38 -13.51
CA TYR A 429 20.87 -12.52 -12.73
C TYR A 429 20.30 -13.86 -13.23
N LYS A 430 18.98 -13.95 -13.43
CA LYS A 430 18.32 -15.14 -13.99
C LYS A 430 18.78 -15.44 -15.42
N SER A 431 18.95 -14.40 -16.24
CA SER A 431 19.47 -14.55 -17.61
C SER A 431 20.89 -15.12 -17.57
N ARG A 432 21.75 -14.65 -16.66
CA ARG A 432 23.13 -15.12 -16.53
C ARG A 432 23.22 -16.60 -16.12
N GLN A 433 22.36 -17.07 -15.22
CA GLN A 433 22.31 -18.49 -14.84
C GLN A 433 21.84 -19.39 -15.98
N LYS A 434 20.89 -18.91 -16.80
CA LYS A 434 20.35 -19.66 -17.94
C LYS A 434 21.33 -19.79 -19.12
N TYR A 435 22.36 -18.93 -19.17
CA TYR A 435 23.42 -18.97 -20.20
C TYR A 435 24.78 -19.45 -19.65
N SER A 436 24.84 -19.89 -18.39
CA SER A 436 26.04 -20.50 -17.79
C SER A 436 25.95 -22.03 -17.65
N GLU A 437 24.79 -22.60 -17.95
CA GLU A 437 24.58 -24.03 -18.27
C GLU A 437 24.53 -24.18 -19.79
#